data_AF-F3KBW3-F1
#
_entry.id   AF-F3KBW3-F1
#
_cell.length_a   1.000
_cell.length_b   1.000
_cell.length_c   1.000
_cell.angle_alpha   90.00
_cell.angle_beta   90.00
_cell.angle_gamma   90.00
#
_symmetry.space_group_name_H-M   'P 1'
#
loop_
_entity.id
_entity.type
_entity.pdbx_description
1 polymer ?
#
loop_
_entity_poly.entity_id
_entity_poly.type
_entity_poly.pdbx_seq_one_letter_code
_entity_poly.pdbx_strand_id
1 'polypeptide(L)' 'MFQQNPKSAIRDFEWIESLANKEGMVLVEDHEMPANNRLLEWLKTG' A
#
# COMPACT_ATOMS: atom_id res chain seq x y z
N MET A 1 10.53 11.43 -22.14
CA MET A 1 10.27 11.88 -20.76
C MET A 1 9.04 11.14 -20.28
N PHE A 2 9.20 10.11 -19.43
CA PHE A 2 8.06 9.40 -18.86
C PHE A 2 7.35 10.37 -17.91
N GLN A 3 6.28 11.01 -18.38
CA GLN A 3 5.32 11.68 -17.50
C GLN A 3 4.73 10.59 -16.60
N GLN A 4 5.24 10.47 -15.39
CA GLN A 4 4.58 9.71 -14.34
C GLN A 4 3.24 10.40 -14.12
N ASN A 5 2.17 9.81 -14.68
CA ASN A 5 0.82 10.28 -14.47
C ASN A 5 0.61 10.40 -12.95
N PRO A 6 0.42 11.60 -12.39
CA PRO A 6 0.29 11.80 -10.95
C PRO A 6 -0.96 11.10 -10.36
N LYS A 7 -1.83 10.56 -11.21
CA LYS A 7 -3.04 9.82 -10.84
C LYS A 7 -2.86 8.28 -10.83
N SER A 8 -1.74 7.76 -11.31
CA SER A 8 -1.53 6.31 -11.52
C SER A 8 -0.60 5.66 -10.50
N ALA A 9 0.10 6.44 -9.67
CA ALA A 9 0.73 5.88 -8.48
C ALA A 9 -0.37 5.66 -7.42
N ILE A 10 -0.47 4.45 -6.87
CA ILE A 10 -1.16 4.24 -5.59
C ILE A 10 -0.45 5.17 -4.60
N ARG A 11 -1.12 6.28 -4.25
CA ARG A 11 -0.41 7.53 -3.92
C ARG A 11 -0.08 7.70 -2.45
N ASP A 12 -0.80 7.04 -1.55
CA ASP A 12 -0.52 7.15 -0.13
C ASP A 12 -0.74 5.80 0.54
N PHE A 13 0.36 5.24 1.03
CA PHE A 13 0.34 4.16 2.00
C PHE A 13 -0.66 4.45 3.12
N GLU A 14 -0.76 5.71 3.57
CA GLU A 14 -1.72 6.18 4.57
C GLU A 14 -3.19 5.93 4.20
N TRP A 15 -3.55 6.00 2.91
CA TRP A 15 -4.92 5.71 2.47
C TRP A 15 -5.23 4.22 2.56
N ILE A 16 -4.30 3.37 2.14
CA ILE A 16 -4.46 1.91 2.22
C ILE A 16 -4.43 1.45 3.68
N GLU A 17 -3.54 2.02 4.48
CA GLU A 17 -3.46 1.79 5.93
C GLU A 17 -4.75 2.22 6.64
N SER A 18 -5.30 3.38 6.28
CA SER A 18 -6.60 3.82 6.81
C SER A 18 -7.75 2.88 6.45
N LEU A 19 -7.74 2.33 5.22
CA LEU A 19 -8.73 1.33 4.80
C LEU A 19 -8.56 0.02 5.57
N ALA A 20 -7.32 -0.47 5.70
CA ALA A 20 -7.00 -1.67 6.44
C ALA A 20 -7.41 -1.55 7.92
N ASN A 21 -7.08 -0.42 8.55
CA ASN A 21 -7.46 -0.13 9.94
C ASN A 21 -8.99 -0.09 10.12
N LYS A 22 -9.74 0.48 9.17
CA LYS A 22 -11.22 0.46 9.21
C LYS A 22 -11.80 -0.94 9.19
N GLU A 23 -11.15 -1.86 8.49
CA GLU A 23 -11.54 -3.26 8.40
C GLU A 23 -10.94 -4.13 9.52
N GLY A 24 -10.27 -3.52 10.51
CA GLY A 24 -9.62 -4.23 11.62
C GLY A 24 -8.43 -5.07 11.16
N MET A 25 -7.73 -4.64 10.11
CA MET A 25 -6.52 -5.29 9.61
C MET A 25 -5.28 -4.51 10.01
N VAL A 26 -4.23 -5.22 10.41
CA VAL A 26 -2.94 -4.65 10.79
C VAL A 26 -1.90 -4.98 9.73
N LEU A 27 -1.04 -4.02 9.38
CA LEU A 27 0.08 -4.28 8.48
C LEU A 27 1.09 -5.18 9.18
N VAL A 28 1.44 -6.29 8.55
CA VAL A 28 2.40 -7.28 9.04
C VAL A 28 3.76 -7.06 8.41
N GLU A 29 3.79 -6.89 7.08
CA GLU A 29 5.05 -6.80 6.35
C GLU A 29 4.92 -5.90 5.11
N ASP A 30 6.03 -5.26 4.76
CA ASP A 30 6.16 -4.37 3.61
C ASP A 30 7.34 -4.86 2.76
N HIS A 31 7.00 -5.55 1.68
CA HIS A 31 7.96 -6.19 0.79
C HIS A 31 8.30 -5.22 -0.34
N GLU A 32 9.54 -4.72 -0.34
CA GLU A 32 10.08 -3.95 -1.45
C GLU A 32 10.37 -4.87 -2.65
N MET A 33 9.91 -4.47 -3.83
CA MET A 33 10.07 -5.23 -5.07
C MET A 33 10.78 -4.43 -6.16
N PRO A 34 11.40 -5.10 -7.16
CA PRO A 34 12.06 -4.42 -8.27
C PRO A 34 11.12 -3.45 -9.00
N ALA A 35 11.71 -2.40 -9.58
CA ALA A 35 11.01 -1.36 -10.34
C ALA A 35 10.07 -0.45 -9.52
N ASN A 36 10.40 -0.16 -8.25
CA ASN A 36 9.63 0.70 -7.34
C ASN A 36 8.22 0.16 -7.06
N ASN A 37 8.12 -1.17 -6.97
CA ASN A 37 6.90 -1.84 -6.55
C ASN A 37 6.99 -2.17 -5.06
N ARG A 38 5.86 -2.17 -4.37
CA ARG A 38 5.77 -2.59 -2.97
C ARG A 38 4.58 -3.53 -2.83
N LEU A 39 4.78 -4.61 -2.08
CA LEU A 39 3.73 -5.53 -1.69
C LEU A 39 3.53 -5.37 -0.18
N LEU A 40 2.33 -4.95 0.20
CA LEU A 40 1.96 -4.78 1.59
C LEU A 40 1.13 -5.99 2.03
N GLU A 41 1.49 -6.58 3.16
CA GLU A 41 0.83 -7.74 3.73
C GLU A 41 0.07 -7.33 4.99
N TRP A 42 -1.24 -7.59 5.04
CA TRP A 42 -2.08 -7.30 6.20
C TRP A 42 -2.68 -8.57 6.79
N LEU A 43 -2.80 -8.59 8.12
CA LEU A 43 -3.49 -9.64 8.86
C LEU A 43 -4.79 -9.08 9.42
N LYS A 44 -5.90 -9.79 9.18
CA LYS A 44 -7.18 -9.45 9.77
C LYS A 44 -7.22 -9.92 11.23
N THR A 45 -7.23 -8.97 12.15
CA THR A 45 -7.47 -9.24 13.57
C THR A 45 -8.98 -9.17 13.81
N GLY A 46 -9.61 -10.34 13.85
CA GLY A 46 -11.03 -10.52 14.21
C GLY A 46 -11.21 -10.75 15.71
#